data_AF-A0A653QN61-F1
#
_entry.id   AF-A0A653QN61-F1
#
_cell.length_a   1.000
_cell.length_b   1.000
_cell.length_c   1.000
_cell.angle_alpha   90.00
_cell.angle_beta   90.00
_cell.angle_gamma   90.00
#
_symmetry.space_group_name_H-M   'P 1'
#
loop_
_entity.id
_entity.type
_entity.pdbx_description
1 polymer ?
#
loop_
_entity_poly.entity_id
_entity_poly.type
_entity_poly.pdbx_seq_one_letter_code
_entity_poly.pdbx_strand_id
1 'polypeptide(L)'
;MKETLARIRVWWKRPITRRDRVRSAGIGAMAGIWIGLLAFILFDGGPASLTELGIWVLFGAISCAGLAALFPRVLGIVLFPLSIFGIGN
;
A
#
# COMPACT_ATOMS: atom_id res chain seq x y z
N MET A 1 -28.12 -6.82 -6.35
CA MET A 1 -26.89 -7.19 -7.10
C MET A 1 -26.66 -6.33 -8.35
N LYS A 2 -27.62 -6.23 -9.29
CA LYS A 2 -27.46 -5.40 -10.51
C LYS A 2 -27.12 -3.93 -10.21
N GLU A 3 -27.74 -3.36 -9.18
CA GLU A 3 -27.48 -1.97 -8.76
C GLU A 3 -26.07 -1.77 -8.19
N THR A 4 -25.57 -2.71 -7.39
CA THR A 4 -24.20 -2.68 -6.85
C THR A 4 -23.15 -2.71 -7.95
N LEU A 5 -23.33 -3.58 -8.96
CA LEU A 5 -22.44 -3.66 -10.12
C LEU A 5 -22.47 -2.38 -10.95
N ALA A 6 -23.64 -1.76 -11.12
CA ALA A 6 -23.77 -0.48 -11.78
C ALA A 6 -23.01 0.64 -11.05
N ARG A 7 -23.13 0.69 -9.71
CA ARG A 7 -22.39 1.64 -8.87
C ARG A 7 -20.87 1.44 -8.96
N ILE A 8 -20.38 0.20 -8.90
CA ILE A 8 -18.95 -0.11 -9.06
C ILE A 8 -18.45 0.32 -10.44
N ARG A 9 -19.22 0.05 -11.51
CA ARG A 9 -18.85 0.43 -12.87
C ARG A 9 -18.73 1.94 -13.05
N VAL A 10 -19.67 2.70 -12.48
CA VAL A 10 -19.63 4.17 -12.49
C VAL A 10 -18.44 4.67 -11.67
N TRP A 11 -18.23 4.11 -10.48
CA TRP A 11 -17.09 4.44 -9.63
C TRP A 11 -15.73 4.18 -10.32
N TRP A 12 -15.62 3.07 -11.05
CA TRP A 12 -14.42 2.68 -11.78
C TRP A 12 -14.13 3.58 -12.99
N LYS A 13 -15.15 4.18 -13.60
CA LYS A 13 -15.00 5.08 -14.74
C LYS A 13 -14.77 6.54 -14.36
N ARG A 14 -15.04 6.93 -13.12
CA ARG A 14 -14.82 8.32 -12.65
C ARG A 14 -13.36 8.75 -12.89
N PRO A 15 -13.06 10.02 -13.19
CA PRO A 15 -11.67 10.48 -13.21
C PRO A 15 -11.03 10.35 -11.81
N ILE A 16 -9.76 9.95 -11.78
CA ILE A 16 -8.96 9.85 -10.55
C ILE A 16 -8.64 11.25 -10.07
N THR A 17 -9.01 11.56 -8.82
CA THR A 17 -8.74 12.87 -8.23
C THR A 17 -7.40 12.88 -7.49
N ARG A 18 -6.87 14.08 -7.21
CA ARG A 18 -5.67 14.25 -6.37
C ARG A 18 -5.88 13.66 -4.98
N ARG A 19 -7.09 13.76 -4.42
CA ARG A 19 -7.43 13.17 -3.11
C ARG A 19 -7.34 11.64 -3.14
N ASP A 20 -7.75 11.00 -4.24
CA ASP A 20 -7.65 9.53 -4.39
C ASP A 20 -6.18 9.09 -4.44
N ARG A 21 -5.33 9.85 -5.14
CA ARG A 21 -3.89 9.58 -5.17
C ARG A 21 -3.25 9.70 -3.80
N VAL A 22 -3.56 10.75 -3.04
CA VAL A 22 -3.01 10.95 -1.69
C VAL A 22 -3.49 9.86 -0.74
N ARG A 23 -4.79 9.50 -0.78
CA ARG A 23 -5.33 8.41 0.04
C ARG A 23 -4.67 7.09 -0.28
N SER A 24 -4.56 6.75 -1.56
CA SER A 24 -3.92 5.50 -1.95
C SER A 24 -2.42 5.50 -1.66
N ALA A 25 -1.73 6.63 -1.79
CA ALA A 25 -0.32 6.76 -1.40
C ALA A 25 -0.13 6.50 0.10
N GLY A 26 -1.04 7.01 0.95
CA GLY A 26 -1.04 6.73 2.38
C GLY A 26 -1.25 5.23 2.70
N ILE A 27 -2.22 4.60 2.04
CA ILE A 27 -2.44 3.14 2.13
C ILE A 27 -1.18 2.39 1.70
N GLY A 28 -0.60 2.78 0.57
CA GLY A 28 0.62 2.18 0.03
C GLY A 28 1.82 2.36 0.94
N ALA A 29 1.99 3.51 1.57
CA ALA A 29 3.07 3.74 2.54
C ALA A 29 2.96 2.79 3.73
N MET A 30 1.76 2.69 4.32
CA MET A 30 1.54 1.84 5.50
C MET A 30 1.69 0.35 5.17
N ALA A 31 1.11 -0.09 4.05
CA ALA A 31 1.31 -1.45 3.55
C ALA A 31 2.78 -1.73 3.18
N GLY A 32 3.48 -0.72 2.64
CA GLY A 32 4.87 -0.79 2.22
C GLY A 32 5.85 -1.05 3.36
N ILE A 33 5.53 -0.63 4.59
CA ILE A 33 6.31 -0.96 5.79
C ILE A 33 6.39 -2.48 5.97
N TRP A 34 5.23 -3.15 5.91
CA TRP A 34 5.15 -4.61 6.03
C TRP A 34 5.86 -5.32 4.87
N ILE A 35 5.69 -4.81 3.64
CA ILE A 35 6.36 -5.38 2.46
C ILE A 35 7.88 -5.23 2.58
N GLY A 36 8.36 -4.07 3.04
CA GLY A 36 9.79 -3.82 3.26
C GLY A 36 10.39 -4.75 4.30
N LEU A 37 9.69 -4.94 5.43
CA LEU A 37 10.11 -5.89 6.47
C LEU A 37 10.10 -7.34 5.97
N LEU A 38 9.09 -7.74 5.21
CA LEU A 38 9.00 -9.08 4.66
C LEU A 38 10.12 -9.33 3.63
N ALA A 39 10.43 -8.33 2.81
CA ALA A 39 11.57 -8.38 1.90
C ALA A 39 12.90 -8.50 2.66
N PHE A 40 13.10 -7.73 3.74
CA PHE A 40 14.28 -7.86 4.59
C PHE A 40 14.48 -9.29 5.12
N ILE A 41 13.41 -9.91 5.65
CA ILE A 41 13.44 -11.28 6.17
C ILE A 41 13.81 -12.28 5.06
N LEU A 42 13.30 -12.09 3.84
CA LEU A 42 13.54 -13.00 2.72
C LEU A 42 14.94 -12.87 2.11
N PHE A 43 15.48 -11.65 2.01
CA PHE A 43 16.72 -11.40 1.27
C PHE A 43 17.96 -11.29 2.15
N ASP A 44 17.82 -10.77 3.37
CA ASP A 44 18.96 -10.50 4.24
C ASP A 44 19.01 -11.51 5.39
N GLY A 45 17.89 -11.74 6.08
CA GLY A 45 17.64 -12.85 7.02
C GLY A 45 18.61 -13.03 8.21
N GLY A 46 19.71 -12.28 8.25
CA GLY A 46 20.77 -12.35 9.24
C GLY A 46 20.58 -11.39 10.43
N PRO A 47 21.58 -11.29 11.33
CA PRO A 47 21.54 -10.34 12.43
C PRO A 47 21.51 -8.90 11.89
N ALA A 48 20.30 -8.33 11.89
CA ALA A 48 20.02 -7.00 11.38
C ALA A 48 20.43 -5.92 12.38
N SER A 49 21.10 -4.88 11.89
CA SER A 49 21.13 -3.61 12.60
C SER A 49 19.77 -2.90 12.50
N LEU A 50 19.45 -2.07 13.50
CA LEU A 50 18.27 -1.18 13.44
C LEU A 50 18.31 -0.27 12.19
N THR A 51 19.50 0.08 11.72
CA THR A 51 19.71 0.91 10.53
C THR A 51 19.28 0.18 9.26
N GLU A 52 19.66 -1.09 9.08
CA GLU A 52 19.24 -1.90 7.92
C GLU A 52 17.73 -2.11 7.91
N LEU A 53 17.14 -2.45 9.05
CA LEU A 53 15.68 -2.54 9.19
C LEU A 53 15.00 -1.23 8.78
N GLY A 54 15.53 -0.09 9.24
CA GLY A 54 15.04 1.23 8.87
C GLY A 54 15.11 1.50 7.37
N ILE A 55 16.20 1.10 6.71
CA ILE A 55 16.36 1.26 5.25
C ILE A 55 15.30 0.47 4.50
N TRP A 56 15.10 -0.81 4.85
CA TRP A 56 14.11 -1.67 4.19
C TRP A 56 12.67 -1.20 4.41
N VAL A 57 12.34 -0.75 5.63
CA VAL A 57 11.04 -0.16 5.95
C VAL A 57 10.80 1.10 5.12
N LEU A 58 11.76 2.02 5.09
CA LEU A 58 11.64 3.26 4.33
C LEU A 58 11.55 3.00 2.83
N PHE A 59 12.38 2.09 2.32
CA PHE A 59 12.36 1.71 0.92
C PHE A 59 11.02 1.10 0.50
N GLY A 60 10.48 0.18 1.31
CA GLY A 60 9.17 -0.41 1.10
C GLY A 60 8.05 0.63 1.12
N ALA A 61 8.05 1.51 2.12
CA ALA A 61 7.07 2.57 2.28
C ALA A 61 7.07 3.56 1.10
N ILE A 62 8.25 4.08 0.71
CA ILE A 62 8.37 5.07 -0.38
C ILE A 62 7.98 4.45 -1.71
N SER A 63 8.49 3.25 -2.01
CA SER A 63 8.21 2.54 -3.27
C SER A 63 6.72 2.23 -3.42
N CYS A 64 6.08 1.70 -2.36
CA CYS A 64 4.67 1.36 -2.38
C CYS A 64 3.77 2.61 -2.39
N ALA A 65 4.15 3.69 -1.69
CA ALA A 65 3.42 4.96 -1.74
C ALA A 65 3.44 5.56 -3.15
N GLY A 66 4.61 5.57 -3.81
CA GLY A 66 4.75 6.06 -5.18
C GLY A 66 3.91 5.27 -6.17
N LEU A 67 4.03 3.94 -6.14
CA LEU A 67 3.23 3.05 -6.98
C LEU A 67 1.73 3.25 -6.73
N ALA A 68 1.29 3.31 -5.48
CA ALA A 68 -0.10 3.51 -5.13
C ALA A 68 -0.62 4.92 -5.51
N ALA A 69 0.25 5.94 -5.54
CA ALA A 69 -0.11 7.24 -6.08
C ALA A 69 -0.34 7.22 -7.61
N LEU A 70 0.42 6.38 -8.33
CA LEU A 70 0.28 6.19 -9.78
C LEU A 70 -0.96 5.36 -10.14
N PHE A 71 -1.25 4.32 -9.36
CA PHE A 71 -2.37 3.39 -9.59
C PHE A 71 -3.36 3.33 -8.41
N PRO A 72 -4.00 4.45 -8.03
CA PRO A 72 -4.69 4.57 -6.75
C PRO A 72 -5.93 3.70 -6.58
N ARG A 73 -6.56 3.28 -7.69
CA ARG A 73 -7.71 2.37 -7.61
C ARG A 73 -7.30 0.94 -7.32
N VAL A 74 -6.34 0.43 -8.09
CA VAL A 74 -5.94 -0.98 -8.02
C VAL A 74 -5.14 -1.20 -6.76
N LEU A 75 -4.06 -0.43 -6.59
CA LEU A 75 -3.17 -0.60 -5.45
C LEU A 75 -3.82 -0.13 -4.14
N GLY A 76 -4.71 0.86 -4.19
CA GLY A 76 -5.53 1.21 -3.05
C GLY A 76 -6.33 0.03 -2.52
N ILE A 77 -6.99 -0.76 -3.38
CA ILE A 77 -7.76 -1.93 -2.97
C ILE A 77 -6.85 -3.08 -2.54
N VAL A 78 -5.81 -3.38 -3.32
CA VAL A 78 -4.91 -4.52 -3.09
C VAL A 78 -4.08 -4.35 -1.81
N LEU A 79 -3.57 -3.15 -1.57
CA LEU A 79 -2.72 -2.85 -0.41
C LEU A 79 -3.53 -2.50 0.85
N PHE A 80 -4.84 -2.24 0.72
CA PHE A 80 -5.68 -1.85 1.86
C PHE A 80 -5.65 -2.86 3.02
N PRO A 81 -5.84 -4.18 2.82
CA PRO A 81 -5.82 -5.14 3.92
C PRO A 81 -4.50 -5.12 4.70
N LEU A 82 -3.40 -4.94 3.98
CA LEU A 82 -2.07 -4.89 4.59
C LEU A 82 -1.82 -3.57 5.35
N SER A 83 -2.45 -2.47 4.92
CA SER A 83 -2.35 -1.17 5.62
C SER A 83 -3.02 -1.14 7.00
N ILE A 84 -3.97 -2.04 7.24
CA ILE A 84 -4.70 -2.18 8.52
C ILE A 84 -4.18 -3.36 9.34
N PHE A 85 -3.28 -4.18 8.78
CA PHE A 85 -2.67 -5.30 9.47
C PHE A 85 -1.88 -4.76 10.68
N GLY A 86 -2.29 -5.15 11.89
CA GLY A 86 -1.74 -4.63 13.16
C GLY A 86 -2.60 -3.58 13.88
N ILE A 87 -3.67 -3.05 13.26
CA ILE A 87 -4.66 -2.20 13.92
C ILE A 87 -5.83 -3.08 14.37
N GLY A 88 -5.74 -3.66 15.56
CA GLY A 88 -6.80 -4.55 16.05
C GLY A 88 -6.43 -5.44 17.22
N ASN A 89 -5.60 -4.94 18.14
CA ASN A 89 -5.41 -5.53 19.46
C ASN A 89 -5.79 -4.49 20.52
#